data_AF-A0A0F8Y0T4-F1
#
_entry.id   AF-A0A0F8Y0T4-F1
#
_cell.length_a   1.000
_cell.length_b   1.000
_cell.length_c   1.000
_cell.angle_alpha   90.00
_cell.angle_beta   90.00
_cell.angle_gamma   90.00
#
_symmetry.space_group_name_H-M   'P 1'
#
loop_
_entity.id
_entity.type
_entity.pdbx_description
1 polymer ?
#
loop_
_entity_poly.entity_id
_entity_poly.type
_entity_poly.pdbx_seq_one_letter_code
_entity_poly.pdbx_strand_id
1 'polypeptide(L)'
;AIGNRHVKWMDDNLKRAGLDSPHKEMAESTIAARPKRTSSRHFSSRWRSRLSQSMTVKLIGTRAVVAGTEDEFAEIHHEGTGPYTIRPVKARVLRFRTAQGIVFAKEVRHPGIPARPLLPTKQTAERLAQGILDAALRKKVRDAGAG
;
A
#
# COMPACT_ATOMS: atom_id res chain seq x y z
N ALA A 1 -10.33 -16.46 -7.67
CA ALA A 1 -10.90 -15.79 -6.49
C ALA A 1 -10.98 -14.28 -6.71
N ILE A 2 -11.94 -13.58 -6.09
CA ILE A 2 -12.10 -12.12 -6.18
C ILE A 2 -10.82 -11.38 -5.72
N GLY A 3 -10.12 -11.92 -4.72
CA GLY A 3 -8.84 -11.40 -4.24
C GLY A 3 -7.78 -11.23 -5.33
N ASN A 4 -7.58 -12.23 -6.20
CA ASN A 4 -6.55 -12.16 -7.25
C ASN A 4 -6.84 -11.08 -8.31
N ARG A 5 -8.12 -10.75 -8.54
CA ARG A 5 -8.51 -9.68 -9.47
C ARG A 5 -8.38 -8.29 -8.85
N HIS A 6 -8.65 -8.15 -7.55
CA HIS A 6 -8.43 -6.90 -6.83
C HIS A 6 -6.93 -6.57 -6.74
N VAL A 7 -6.10 -7.56 -6.39
CA VAL A 7 -4.64 -7.39 -6.37
C VAL A 7 -4.12 -7.02 -7.76
N LYS A 8 -4.61 -7.67 -8.82
CA LYS A 8 -4.27 -7.30 -10.20
C LYS A 8 -4.70 -5.87 -10.56
N TRP A 9 -5.91 -5.45 -10.15
CA TRP A 9 -6.37 -4.08 -10.36
C TRP A 9 -5.49 -3.06 -9.63
N MET A 10 -5.08 -3.34 -8.39
CA MET A 10 -4.15 -2.49 -7.63
C MET A 10 -2.81 -2.37 -8.36
N ASP A 11 -2.22 -3.49 -8.80
CA ASP A 11 -0.98 -3.51 -9.57
C ASP A 11 -1.09 -2.72 -10.87
N ASP A 12 -2.17 -2.91 -11.62
CA ASP A 12 -2.42 -2.20 -12.89
C ASP A 12 -2.63 -0.70 -12.65
N ASN A 13 -3.25 -0.32 -11.53
CA ASN A 13 -3.45 1.08 -11.15
C ASN A 13 -2.12 1.75 -10.76
N LEU A 14 -1.28 1.04 -10.00
CA LEU A 14 0.07 1.50 -9.64
C LEU A 14 0.94 1.66 -10.90
N LYS A 15 0.88 0.72 -11.85
CA LYS A 15 1.56 0.83 -13.16
C LYS A 15 1.10 2.04 -13.96
N ARG A 16 -0.21 2.27 -14.07
CA ARG A 16 -0.76 3.44 -14.78
C ARG A 16 -0.34 4.76 -14.14
N ALA A 17 -0.22 4.80 -12.83
CA ALA A 17 0.26 5.96 -12.10
C ALA A 17 1.79 6.15 -12.17
N GLY A 18 2.53 5.25 -12.85
CA GLY A 18 4.00 5.27 -12.89
C GLY A 18 4.64 4.95 -11.53
N LEU A 19 3.91 4.26 -10.66
CA LEU A 19 4.27 3.90 -9.29
C LEU A 19 4.52 2.38 -9.14
N ASP A 20 4.70 1.66 -10.25
CA ASP A 20 5.06 0.24 -10.27
C ASP A 20 6.53 -0.01 -9.91
N SER A 21 7.37 0.98 -10.20
CA SER A 21 8.75 1.09 -9.73
C SER A 21 8.93 2.34 -8.87
N PRO A 22 8.17 2.49 -7.76
CA PRO A 22 8.04 3.76 -7.05
C PRO A 22 9.30 4.13 -6.26
N HIS A 23 10.26 3.21 -6.20
CA HIS A 23 11.48 3.36 -5.43
C HIS A 23 12.65 3.34 -6.40
N LYS A 24 13.34 4.49 -6.51
CA LYS A 24 14.72 4.52 -6.98
C LYS A 24 15.49 3.40 -6.27
N GLU A 25 16.41 2.76 -6.98
CA GLU A 25 17.33 1.81 -6.37
C GLU A 25 17.88 2.42 -5.08
N MET A 26 17.85 1.65 -4.00
CA MET A 26 18.32 2.14 -2.71
C MET A 26 19.76 2.60 -2.89
N ALA A 27 20.06 3.82 -2.43
CA ALA A 27 21.44 4.29 -2.43
C ALA A 27 22.34 3.25 -1.74
N GLU A 28 23.55 3.05 -2.27
CA GLU A 28 24.50 2.03 -1.76
C GLU A 28 24.69 2.12 -0.25
N SER A 29 24.64 3.33 0.29
CA SER A 29 24.68 3.59 1.72
C SER A 29 23.53 3.04 2.54
N THR A 30 22.32 3.09 1.98
CA THR A 30 21.12 2.54 2.62
C THR A 30 21.18 1.03 2.60
N ILE A 31 21.74 0.43 1.53
CA ILE A 31 22.00 -1.01 1.44
C ILE A 31 23.08 -1.41 2.46
N ALA A 32 24.18 -0.67 2.55
CA ALA A 32 25.28 -0.93 3.49
C ALA A 32 24.87 -0.74 4.96
N ALA A 33 24.02 0.25 5.25
CA ALA A 33 23.47 0.50 6.57
C ALA A 33 22.32 -0.45 6.93
N ARG A 34 21.83 -1.25 5.98
CA ARG A 34 20.75 -2.20 6.21
C ARG A 34 21.20 -3.21 7.26
N PRO A 35 20.42 -3.41 8.33
CA PRO A 35 20.71 -4.43 9.32
C PRO A 35 20.75 -5.80 8.65
N LYS A 36 21.87 -6.52 8.74
CA LYS A 36 22.01 -7.87 8.20
C LYS A 36 21.19 -8.91 8.97
N ARG A 37 20.75 -8.59 10.19
CA ARG A 37 19.86 -9.43 11.00
C ARG A 37 18.42 -8.93 10.88
N THR A 38 17.51 -9.84 10.56
CA THR A 38 16.06 -9.64 10.67
C THR A 38 15.70 -9.49 12.15
N SER A 39 15.79 -8.27 12.67
CA SER A 39 15.33 -7.96 14.02
C SER A 39 13.87 -7.56 13.95
N SER A 40 13.05 -8.13 14.85
CA SER A 40 11.67 -7.73 15.07
C SER A 40 11.54 -6.30 15.60
N ARG A 41 12.64 -5.60 15.89
CA ARG A 41 12.63 -4.20 16.36
C ARG A 41 12.80 -3.16 15.25
N HIS A 42 13.03 -3.56 13.99
CA HIS A 42 13.16 -2.58 12.90
C HIS A 42 11.79 -2.14 12.36
N PHE A 43 11.63 -0.82 12.25
CA PHE A 43 10.44 -0.17 11.71
C PHE A 43 10.07 -0.72 10.31
N SER A 44 11.06 -0.97 9.45
CA SER A 44 10.79 -1.52 8.10
C SER A 44 10.50 -3.02 8.06
N SER A 45 10.88 -3.82 9.07
CA SER A 45 10.61 -5.28 9.07
C SER A 45 9.29 -5.61 9.75
N ARG A 46 8.88 -4.84 10.77
CA ARG A 46 7.59 -5.02 11.46
C ARG A 46 6.42 -4.38 10.74
N TRP A 47 6.62 -3.30 9.97
CA TRP A 47 5.50 -2.49 9.46
C TRP A 47 5.32 -2.53 7.94
N ARG A 48 6.36 -2.88 7.14
CA ARG A 48 6.20 -3.06 5.68
C ARG A 48 5.21 -4.17 5.31
N SER A 49 4.97 -5.12 6.21
CA SER A 49 3.97 -6.16 6.02
C SER A 49 2.64 -5.85 6.71
N ARG A 50 2.57 -4.94 7.70
CA ARG A 50 1.32 -4.72 8.45
C ARG A 50 0.23 -4.16 7.57
N LEU A 51 0.54 -3.17 6.74
CA LEU A 51 -0.48 -2.57 5.89
C LEU A 51 -1.04 -3.58 4.86
N SER A 52 -0.16 -4.28 4.14
CA SER A 52 -0.58 -5.30 3.17
C SER A 52 -1.25 -6.51 3.83
N GLN A 53 -0.86 -6.89 5.04
CA GLN A 53 -1.48 -7.97 5.81
C GLN A 53 -2.77 -7.54 6.53
N SER A 54 -2.97 -6.24 6.76
CA SER A 54 -4.15 -5.68 7.44
C SER A 54 -5.35 -5.49 6.52
N MET A 55 -5.17 -5.68 5.21
CA MET A 55 -6.27 -5.60 4.25
C MET A 55 -7.22 -6.78 4.48
N THR A 56 -8.42 -6.51 4.95
CA THR A 56 -9.45 -7.50 5.18
C THR A 56 -10.62 -7.30 4.25
N VAL A 57 -11.28 -8.40 3.88
CA VAL A 57 -12.52 -8.40 3.11
C VAL A 57 -13.56 -9.10 3.97
N LYS A 58 -14.56 -8.34 4.44
CA LYS A 58 -15.67 -8.83 5.25
C LYS A 58 -16.96 -8.79 4.42
N LEU A 59 -17.74 -9.86 4.47
CA LEU A 59 -19.11 -9.87 3.93
C LEU A 59 -20.05 -9.27 4.98
N ILE A 60 -20.85 -8.29 4.58
CA ILE A 60 -21.94 -7.75 5.41
C ILE A 60 -23.26 -8.25 4.83
N GLY A 61 -23.88 -9.22 5.53
CA GLY A 61 -25.09 -9.89 5.06
C GLY A 61 -24.88 -10.64 3.74
N THR A 62 -25.91 -10.68 2.90
CA THR A 62 -25.90 -11.40 1.61
C THR A 62 -25.56 -10.52 0.41
N ARG A 63 -25.49 -9.19 0.57
CA ARG A 63 -25.43 -8.24 -0.56
C ARG A 63 -24.34 -7.18 -0.47
N ALA A 64 -23.57 -7.12 0.62
CA ALA A 64 -22.52 -6.11 0.77
C ALA A 64 -21.17 -6.75 1.10
N VAL A 65 -20.11 -6.14 0.59
CA VAL A 65 -18.72 -6.49 0.86
C VAL A 65 -18.00 -5.24 1.30
N VAL A 66 -17.33 -5.30 2.44
CA VAL A 66 -16.43 -4.26 2.93
C VAL A 66 -15.00 -4.75 2.77
N ALA A 67 -14.21 -4.00 2.01
CA ALA A 67 -12.79 -4.27 1.80
C ALA A 67 -11.99 -3.05 2.24
N GLY A 68 -11.00 -3.24 3.12
CA GLY A 68 -10.21 -2.15 3.66
C GLY A 68 -9.30 -2.59 4.80
N THR A 69 -8.73 -1.61 5.49
CA THR A 69 -7.90 -1.80 6.68
C THR A 69 -8.29 -0.77 7.73
N GLU A 70 -8.14 -1.15 9.00
CA GLU A 70 -8.33 -0.26 10.16
C GLU A 70 -7.02 0.46 10.54
N ASP A 71 -5.94 0.26 9.78
CA ASP A 71 -4.66 0.91 10.01
C ASP A 71 -4.72 2.39 9.57
N GLU A 72 -4.55 3.32 10.51
CA GLU A 72 -4.57 4.78 10.27
C GLU A 72 -3.55 5.22 9.21
N PHE A 73 -2.44 4.48 9.04
CA PHE A 73 -1.44 4.80 8.02
C PHE A 73 -1.94 4.52 6.59
N ALA A 74 -3.01 3.75 6.43
CA ALA A 74 -3.56 3.41 5.12
C ALA A 74 -4.09 4.62 4.37
N GLU A 75 -4.79 5.52 5.07
CA GLU A 75 -5.38 6.73 4.51
C GLU A 75 -4.28 7.67 3.99
N ILE A 76 -3.25 7.89 4.81
CA ILE A 76 -2.06 8.68 4.45
C ILE A 76 -1.39 8.13 3.19
N HIS A 77 -1.34 6.81 3.03
CA HIS A 77 -0.79 6.19 1.82
C HIS A 77 -1.76 6.24 0.63
N HIS A 78 -3.07 6.15 0.86
CA HIS A 78 -4.09 6.20 -0.17
C HIS A 78 -4.15 7.58 -0.83
N GLU A 79 -4.23 8.62 -0.01
CA GLU A 79 -4.38 10.02 -0.44
C GLU A 79 -3.03 10.69 -0.72
N GLY A 80 -1.96 10.20 -0.11
CA GLY A 80 -0.67 10.87 -0.10
C GLY A 80 -0.63 12.06 0.85
N THR A 81 0.51 12.73 0.89
CA THR A 81 0.72 13.94 1.71
C THR A 81 1.45 15.01 0.92
N GLY A 82 1.13 16.28 1.21
CA GLY A 82 1.92 17.42 0.74
C GLY A 82 3.29 17.49 1.42
N PRO A 83 4.18 18.42 1.01
CA PRO A 83 5.47 18.62 1.66
C PRO A 83 5.32 18.93 3.16
N TYR A 84 6.15 18.31 3.99
CA TYR A 84 6.13 18.50 5.43
C TYR A 84 7.53 18.49 6.05
N THR A 85 7.66 19.08 7.23
CA THR A 85 8.94 19.18 7.93
C THR A 85 9.00 18.20 9.10
N ILE A 86 10.00 17.34 9.09
CA ILE A 86 10.29 16.40 10.18
C ILE A 86 11.14 17.12 11.22
N ARG A 87 10.68 17.10 12.47
CA ARG A 87 11.36 17.73 13.62
C ARG A 87 11.59 16.71 14.73
N PRO A 88 12.70 16.84 15.49
CA PRO A 88 12.94 15.99 16.64
C PRO A 88 11.96 16.35 17.76
N VAL A 89 11.35 15.34 18.38
CA VAL A 89 10.32 15.55 19.43
C VAL A 89 10.96 15.83 20.81
N LYS A 90 11.91 14.98 21.23
CA LYS A 90 12.60 15.10 22.53
C LYS A 90 14.09 15.39 22.41
N ALA A 91 14.68 15.12 21.24
CA ALA A 91 16.10 15.32 20.99
C ALA A 91 16.38 16.73 20.44
N ARG A 92 17.64 17.16 20.50
CA ARG A 92 18.06 18.46 19.92
C ARG A 92 18.23 18.43 18.40
N VAL A 93 18.55 17.26 17.85
CA VAL A 93 18.79 17.05 16.41
C VAL A 93 18.35 15.65 16.01
N LEU A 94 17.99 15.50 14.73
CA LEU A 94 17.80 14.24 14.04
C LEU A 94 19.17 13.68 13.62
N ARG A 95 19.31 12.36 13.59
CA ARG A 95 20.54 11.67 13.19
C ARG A 95 20.24 10.62 12.14
N PHE A 96 20.96 10.66 11.03
CA PHE A 96 20.82 9.72 9.91
C PHE A 96 22.18 9.15 9.53
N ARG A 97 22.17 7.94 8.98
CA ARG A 97 23.36 7.32 8.38
C ARG A 97 23.23 7.39 6.87
N THR A 98 24.23 7.95 6.19
CA THR A 98 24.33 8.10 4.74
C THR A 98 25.61 7.43 4.22
N ALA A 99 25.88 7.54 2.91
CA ALA A 99 27.08 6.97 2.28
C ALA A 99 28.34 7.61 2.82
N GLN A 100 28.27 8.93 2.99
CA GLN A 100 29.38 9.76 3.40
C GLN A 100 29.55 9.83 4.93
N GLY A 101 28.72 9.13 5.72
CA GLY A 101 28.85 9.07 7.17
C GLY A 101 27.57 9.34 7.94
N ILE A 102 27.69 9.90 9.14
CA ILE A 102 26.54 10.24 10.00
C ILE A 102 26.22 11.73 9.78
N VAL A 103 24.97 12.02 9.43
CA VAL A 103 24.46 13.37 9.23
C VAL A 103 23.54 13.74 10.39
N PHE A 104 23.69 14.96 10.90
CA PHE A 104 22.82 15.55 11.92
C PHE A 104 22.06 16.74 11.33
N ALA A 105 20.75 16.82 11.57
CA ALA A 105 19.93 17.94 11.11
C ALA A 105 18.95 18.38 12.20
N LYS A 106 18.71 19.70 12.30
CA LYS A 106 17.66 20.23 13.19
C LYS A 106 16.27 19.95 12.65
N GLU A 107 16.11 19.97 11.32
CA GLU A 107 14.88 19.66 10.62
C GLU A 107 15.18 19.02 9.27
N VAL A 108 14.23 18.23 8.75
CA VAL A 108 14.29 17.68 7.40
C VAL A 108 13.02 18.07 6.66
N ARG A 109 13.18 18.76 5.53
CA ARG A 109 12.06 19.09 4.63
C ARG A 109 11.79 17.88 3.73
N HIS A 110 10.70 17.18 4.00
CA HIS A 110 10.27 16.02 3.22
C HIS A 110 9.33 16.50 2.09
N PRO A 111 9.50 16.02 0.84
CA PRO A 111 8.68 16.44 -0.30
C PRO A 111 7.21 16.00 -0.21
N GLY A 112 6.88 15.14 0.76
CA GLY A 112 5.57 14.51 0.88
C GLY A 112 5.61 13.04 0.46
N ILE A 113 4.54 12.31 0.74
CA ILE A 113 4.37 10.93 0.32
C ILE A 113 3.43 10.95 -0.89
N PRO A 114 3.82 10.35 -2.04
CA PRO A 114 2.93 10.30 -3.20
C PRO A 114 1.70 9.44 -2.90
N ALA A 115 0.55 9.84 -3.43
CA ALA A 115 -0.70 9.10 -3.33
C ALA A 115 -0.57 7.71 -3.96
N ARG A 116 -1.05 6.67 -3.26
CA ARG A 116 -1.03 5.28 -3.71
C ARG A 116 -2.45 4.74 -3.60
N PRO A 117 -3.29 4.89 -4.64
CA PRO A 117 -4.69 4.48 -4.57
C PRO A 117 -4.81 2.95 -4.41
N LEU A 118 -4.88 2.51 -3.14
CA LEU A 118 -5.00 1.11 -2.76
C LEU A 118 -6.41 0.55 -3.01
N LEU A 119 -7.43 1.39 -2.94
CA LEU A 119 -8.83 1.01 -3.14
C LEU A 119 -9.41 1.73 -4.37
N PRO A 120 -10.30 1.07 -5.14
CA PRO A 120 -11.06 1.72 -6.19
C PRO A 120 -12.04 2.73 -5.60
N THR A 121 -12.40 3.76 -6.37
CA THR A 121 -13.54 4.60 -6.04
C THR A 121 -14.81 3.75 -5.91
N LYS A 122 -15.80 4.20 -5.13
CA LYS A 122 -17.07 3.49 -4.95
C LYS A 122 -17.69 3.02 -6.27
N GLN A 123 -17.76 3.91 -7.26
CA GLN A 123 -18.30 3.62 -8.59
C GLN A 123 -17.50 2.56 -9.35
N THR A 124 -16.16 2.59 -9.22
CA THR A 124 -15.28 1.58 -9.83
C THR A 124 -15.43 0.24 -9.14
N ALA A 125 -15.58 0.23 -7.81
CA ALA A 125 -15.81 -0.97 -7.01
C ALA A 125 -17.13 -1.65 -7.40
N GLU A 126 -18.22 -0.87 -7.51
CA GLU A 126 -19.54 -1.34 -7.96
C GLU A 126 -19.48 -1.96 -9.35
N ARG A 127 -18.79 -1.30 -10.29
CA ARG A 127 -18.62 -1.82 -11.67
C ARG A 127 -17.86 -3.14 -11.70
N LEU A 128 -16.79 -3.25 -10.90
CA LEU A 128 -16.02 -4.49 -10.77
C LEU A 128 -16.86 -5.61 -10.14
N ALA A 129 -17.65 -5.30 -9.12
CA ALA A 129 -18.55 -6.26 -8.48
C ALA A 129 -19.63 -6.77 -9.44
N GLN A 130 -20.26 -5.87 -10.20
CA GLN A 130 -21.26 -6.21 -11.20
C GLN A 130 -20.68 -7.13 -12.28
N GLY A 131 -19.49 -6.80 -12.81
CA GLY A 131 -18.82 -7.65 -13.79
C GLY A 131 -18.47 -9.06 -13.27
N ILE A 132 -18.21 -9.20 -11.96
CA ILE A 132 -17.99 -10.52 -11.33
C ILE A 132 -19.30 -11.30 -11.25
N LEU A 133 -20.40 -10.67 -10.85
CA LEU A 133 -21.73 -11.29 -10.80
C LEU A 133 -22.18 -11.76 -12.18
N ASP A 134 -22.05 -10.90 -13.20
CA ASP A 134 -22.42 -11.21 -14.57
C ASP A 134 -21.61 -12.39 -15.12
N ALA A 135 -20.29 -12.43 -14.85
CA ALA A 135 -19.44 -13.54 -15.25
C ALA A 135 -19.82 -14.85 -14.54
N ALA A 136 -20.16 -14.79 -13.25
CA ALA A 136 -20.59 -15.95 -12.49
C ALA A 136 -21.95 -16.48 -12.96
N LEU A 137 -22.89 -15.58 -13.27
CA LEU A 137 -24.18 -15.91 -13.88
C LEU A 137 -24.00 -16.58 -15.25
N ARG A 138 -23.20 -15.99 -16.14
CA ARG A 138 -22.90 -16.59 -17.46
C ARG A 138 -22.28 -17.97 -17.35
N LYS A 139 -21.41 -18.18 -16.36
CA LYS A 139 -20.84 -19.51 -16.10
C LYS A 139 -21.92 -20.49 -15.66
N LYS A 140 -22.77 -20.12 -14.69
CA LYS A 140 -23.89 -20.97 -14.25
C LYS A 140 -24.86 -21.32 -15.36
N VAL A 141 -25.20 -20.36 -16.23
CA VAL A 141 -26.08 -20.59 -17.39
C VAL A 141 -25.45 -21.57 -18.37
N ARG A 142 -24.13 -21.45 -18.62
CA ARG A 142 -23.39 -22.41 -19.46
C ARG A 142 -23.37 -23.81 -18.85
N ASP A 143 -23.08 -23.91 -17.56
CA ASP A 143 -23.02 -25.19 -16.85
C ASP A 143 -24.41 -25.85 -16.78
N ALA A 144 -25.49 -25.07 -16.70
CA ALA A 144 -26.88 -25.55 -16.71
C ALA A 144 -27.43 -25.89 -18.11
N GLY A 145 -26.91 -25.24 -19.17
CA GLY A 145 -27.30 -25.52 -20.56
C GLY A 145 -26.44 -26.60 -21.25
N ALA A 146 -25.45 -27.16 -20.55
CA ALA A 146 -24.61 -28.26 -21.02
C ALA A 146 -25.05 -29.64 -20.46
N GLY A 147 -26.27 -29.71 -19.91
CA GLY A 147 -26.91 -30.94 -19.41
C GLY A 147 -28.14 -31.31 -20.23
#